data_AF-A0A946HAP0-F1
#
_entry.id   AF-A0A946HAP0-F1
#
_cell.length_a   1.000
_cell.length_b   1.000
_cell.length_c   1.000
_cell.angle_alpha   90.00
_cell.angle_beta   90.00
_cell.angle_gamma   90.00
#
_symmetry.space_group_name_H-M   'P 1'
#
loop_
_entity.id
_entity.type
_entity.pdbx_description
1 polymer ?
#
loop_
_entity_poly.entity_id
_entity_poly.type
_entity_poly.pdbx_seq_one_letter_code
_entity_poly.pdbx_strand_id
1 'polypeptide(L)'
;FYNGFLSLTQVPQEIAGWVVNQGLSPMGILLLILLFYLLLGCLMDSLSMILLTVPIFFPVIMSLDFALSPEHLAIWFGILVLIVVEVGLITPPVGLNLFVINAMDRQTPAVETYKAVGFFVATDLIRVAILITFPAITLFLLPQ
;
A
#
# COMPACT_ATOMS: atom_id res chain seq x y z
N PHE A 1 -21.02 -6.26 9.58
CA PHE A 1 -20.90 -7.73 9.47
C PHE A 1 -19.44 -8.18 9.23
N TYR A 2 -18.72 -7.65 8.22
CA TYR A 2 -17.31 -8.01 7.94
C TYR A 2 -16.32 -7.68 9.08
N ASN A 3 -16.41 -6.49 9.68
CA ASN A 3 -15.60 -6.10 10.86
C ASN A 3 -15.82 -7.03 12.08
N GLY A 4 -17.04 -7.54 12.28
CA GLY A 4 -17.34 -8.48 13.36
C GLY A 4 -16.76 -9.87 13.10
N PHE A 5 -16.75 -10.34 11.84
CA PHE A 5 -16.17 -11.63 11.46
C PHE A 5 -14.63 -11.63 11.55
N LEU A 6 -13.99 -10.50 11.22
CA LEU A 6 -12.54 -10.30 11.39
C LEU A 6 -12.15 -10.23 12.87
N SER A 7 -12.97 -9.63 13.75
CA SER A 7 -12.71 -9.63 15.19
C SER A 7 -13.02 -10.97 15.87
N LEU A 8 -13.97 -11.76 15.34
CA LEU A 8 -14.33 -13.09 15.84
C LEU A 8 -13.31 -14.17 15.47
N THR A 9 -12.60 -14.02 14.35
CA THR A 9 -11.63 -15.01 13.88
C THR A 9 -10.22 -14.80 14.43
N GLN A 10 -9.94 -13.66 15.08
CA GLN A 10 -8.61 -13.26 15.57
C GLN A 10 -7.48 -13.27 14.52
N VAL A 11 -7.77 -13.51 13.24
CA VAL A 11 -6.77 -13.61 12.17
C VAL A 11 -5.90 -12.35 12.07
N PRO A 12 -6.42 -11.11 12.14
CA PRO A 12 -5.57 -9.92 12.15
C PRO A 12 -4.65 -9.86 13.38
N GLN A 13 -5.16 -10.24 14.56
CA GLN A 13 -4.39 -10.31 15.82
C GLN A 13 -3.33 -11.41 15.80
N GLU A 14 -3.63 -12.58 15.25
CA GLU A 14 -2.68 -13.70 15.14
C GLU A 14 -1.60 -13.43 14.10
N ILE A 15 -1.94 -12.82 12.95
CA ILE A 15 -0.94 -12.39 11.98
C ILE A 15 -0.06 -11.30 12.59
N ALA A 16 -0.64 -10.31 13.28
CA ALA A 16 0.14 -9.30 14.01
C ALA A 16 1.07 -9.96 15.03
N GLY A 17 0.55 -10.88 15.84
CA GLY A 17 1.31 -11.61 16.85
C GLY A 17 2.44 -12.46 16.24
N TRP A 18 2.16 -13.16 15.14
CA TRP A 18 3.16 -13.96 14.41
C TRP A 18 4.26 -13.09 13.83
N VAL A 19 3.92 -11.94 13.24
CA VAL A 19 4.88 -10.98 12.69
C VAL A 19 5.72 -10.34 13.81
N VAL A 20 5.12 -9.96 14.94
CA VAL A 20 5.84 -9.44 16.11
C VAL A 20 6.77 -10.51 16.70
N ASN A 21 6.34 -11.78 16.72
CA ASN A 21 7.16 -12.91 17.20
C ASN A 21 8.31 -13.28 16.26
N GLN A 22 8.31 -12.82 15.00
CA GLN A 22 9.42 -13.04 14.06
C GLN A 22 10.65 -12.15 14.36
N GLY A 23 10.56 -11.21 15.31
CA GLY A 23 11.64 -10.28 15.62
C GLY A 23 11.91 -9.24 14.52
N LEU A 24 10.95 -9.06 13.60
CA LEU A 24 11.04 -8.05 12.56
C LEU A 24 10.87 -6.66 13.16
N SER A 25 11.66 -5.70 12.66
CA SER A 25 11.49 -4.30 13.04
C SER A 25 10.15 -3.76 12.51
N PRO A 26 9.51 -2.79 13.20
CA PRO A 26 8.29 -2.13 12.72
C PRO A 26 8.37 -1.69 11.25
N MET A 27 9.54 -1.18 10.84
CA MET A 27 9.81 -0.78 9.46
C MET A 27 9.80 -1.98 8.49
N GLY A 28 10.34 -3.13 8.88
CA GLY A 28 10.29 -4.34 8.06
C GLY A 28 8.86 -4.83 7.82
N ILE A 29 8.00 -4.71 8.84
CA ILE A 29 6.58 -5.06 8.76
C ILE A 29 5.86 -4.11 7.79
N LEU A 30 6.09 -2.81 7.93
CA LEU A 30 5.54 -1.80 7.03
C LEU A 30 5.94 -2.08 5.57
N LEU A 31 7.22 -2.33 5.31
CA LEU A 31 7.71 -2.63 3.96
C LEU A 31 7.06 -3.87 3.36
N LEU A 32 6.84 -4.92 4.17
CA LEU A 32 6.17 -6.13 3.74
C LEU A 32 4.70 -5.86 3.39
N ILE A 33 4.00 -5.07 4.21
CA ILE A 33 2.62 -4.65 3.95
C ILE A 33 2.56 -3.83 2.66
N LEU A 34 3.44 -2.84 2.47
CA LEU A 34 3.46 -2.02 1.25
C LEU A 34 3.79 -2.86 0.00
N LEU A 35 4.73 -3.81 0.10
CA LEU A 35 5.01 -4.73 -1.00
C LEU A 35 3.79 -5.59 -1.33
N PHE A 36 3.06 -6.07 -0.32
CA PHE A 36 1.81 -6.77 -0.51
C PHE A 36 0.76 -5.90 -1.21
N TYR A 37 0.59 -4.65 -0.79
CA TYR A 37 -0.29 -3.68 -1.47
C TYR A 37 0.12 -3.43 -2.93
N LEU A 38 1.42 -3.36 -3.24
CA LEU A 38 1.89 -3.18 -4.61
C LEU A 38 1.52 -4.39 -5.49
N LEU A 39 1.71 -5.60 -4.97
CA LEU A 39 1.38 -6.84 -5.68
C LEU A 39 -0.13 -7.01 -5.89
N LEU A 40 -0.92 -6.79 -4.84
CA LEU A 40 -2.38 -6.82 -4.92
C LEU A 40 -2.89 -5.70 -5.84
N GLY A 41 -2.22 -4.55 -5.76
CA GLY A 41 -2.35 -3.33 -6.58
C GLY A 41 -2.53 -3.61 -8.05
N CYS A 42 -1.74 -4.55 -8.55
CA CYS A 42 -1.72 -4.87 -9.96
C CYS A 42 -2.94 -5.67 -10.42
N LEU A 43 -3.69 -6.30 -9.51
CA LEU A 43 -4.75 -7.28 -9.80
C LEU A 43 -6.16 -6.79 -9.46
N MET A 44 -6.31 -5.98 -8.42
CA MET A 44 -7.60 -5.52 -7.90
C MET A 44 -7.72 -4.00 -8.04
N ASP A 45 -8.95 -3.50 -8.16
CA ASP A 45 -9.23 -2.07 -8.15
C ASP A 45 -8.93 -1.43 -6.79
N SER A 46 -8.58 -0.15 -6.79
CA SER A 46 -8.10 0.58 -5.61
C SER A 46 -9.11 0.59 -4.47
N LEU A 47 -10.38 0.86 -4.75
CA LEU A 47 -11.43 0.95 -3.73
C LEU A 47 -11.71 -0.40 -3.08
N SER A 48 -11.89 -1.47 -3.87
CA SER A 48 -12.15 -2.82 -3.33
C SER A 48 -11.00 -3.30 -2.47
N MET A 49 -9.77 -3.01 -2.88
CA MET A 49 -8.58 -3.36 -2.10
C MET A 49 -8.52 -2.62 -0.78
N ILE A 50 -8.67 -1.30 -0.78
CA ILE A 50 -8.62 -0.48 0.43
C ILE A 50 -9.70 -0.95 1.42
N LEU A 51 -10.94 -1.14 0.95
CA LEU A 51 -12.06 -1.57 1.81
C LEU A 51 -11.84 -2.95 2.43
N LEU A 52 -11.16 -3.86 1.74
CA LEU A 52 -10.91 -5.22 2.22
C LEU A 52 -9.70 -5.29 3.17
N THR A 53 -8.62 -4.60 2.82
CA THR A 53 -7.30 -4.79 3.45
C THR A 53 -7.02 -3.82 4.60
N VAL A 54 -7.52 -2.58 4.54
CA VAL A 54 -7.26 -1.57 5.59
C VAL A 54 -7.80 -2.03 6.95
N PRO A 55 -9.02 -2.59 7.09
CA PRO A 55 -9.51 -3.07 8.39
C PRO A 55 -8.62 -4.15 9.03
N ILE A 56 -7.82 -4.84 8.22
CA ILE A 56 -6.92 -5.90 8.66
C ILE A 56 -5.56 -5.32 9.02
N PHE A 57 -4.94 -4.52 8.15
CA PHE A 57 -3.57 -4.01 8.36
C PHE A 57 -3.49 -2.78 9.25
N PHE A 58 -4.53 -1.95 9.30
CA PHE A 58 -4.57 -0.77 10.16
C PHE A 58 -4.33 -1.11 11.65
N PRO A 59 -5.05 -2.06 12.28
CA PRO A 59 -4.78 -2.42 13.68
C PRO A 59 -3.39 -3.04 13.90
N VAL A 60 -2.79 -3.66 12.88
CA VAL A 60 -1.42 -4.18 12.94
C VAL A 60 -0.40 -3.04 13.00
N ILE A 61 -0.53 -2.03 12.15
CA ILE A 61 0.38 -0.88 12.16
C ILE A 61 0.22 -0.07 13.44
N MET A 62 -1.02 0.12 13.90
CA MET A 62 -1.30 0.88 15.11
C MET A 62 -0.82 0.19 16.40
N SER A 63 -0.49 -1.10 16.37
CA SER A 63 0.09 -1.82 17.52
C SER A 63 1.62 -1.78 17.56
N LEU A 64 2.26 -1.27 16.50
CA LEU A 64 3.70 -1.15 16.40
C LEU A 64 4.17 0.23 16.82
N ASP A 65 5.34 0.30 17.43
CA ASP A 65 5.95 1.57 17.83
C ASP A 65 6.80 2.16 16.69
N PHE A 66 6.32 3.26 16.13
CA PHE A 66 7.02 4.05 15.11
C PHE A 66 7.53 5.40 15.64
N ALA A 67 7.47 5.64 16.96
CA ALA A 67 7.79 6.93 17.58
C ALA A 67 6.99 8.12 17.01
N LEU A 68 5.77 7.86 16.53
CA LEU A 68 4.81 8.84 16.01
C LEU A 68 3.58 8.88 16.90
N SER A 69 2.86 10.01 16.94
CA SER A 69 1.56 10.03 17.62
C SER A 69 0.55 9.14 16.87
N PRO A 70 -0.46 8.56 17.55
CA PRO A 70 -1.41 7.65 16.92
C PRO A 70 -2.14 8.27 15.71
N GLU A 71 -2.44 9.56 15.76
CA GLU A 71 -3.10 10.30 14.68
C GLU A 71 -2.17 10.45 13.47
N HIS A 72 -0.92 10.86 13.70
CA HIS A 72 0.09 10.99 12.65
C HIS A 72 0.42 9.64 12.02
N LEU A 73 0.50 8.57 12.82
CA LEU A 73 0.74 7.20 12.35
C LEU A 73 -0.40 6.74 11.43
N ALA A 74 -1.66 6.96 11.82
CA ALA A 74 -2.83 6.60 11.03
C ALA A 74 -2.86 7.32 9.69
N ILE A 75 -2.60 8.63 9.68
CA ILE A 75 -2.60 9.45 8.45
C ILE A 75 -1.43 9.06 7.55
N TRP A 76 -0.23 8.92 8.10
CA TRP A 76 0.96 8.52 7.34
C TRP A 76 0.76 7.16 6.69
N PHE A 77 0.24 6.17 7.42
CA PHE A 77 -0.07 4.86 6.87
C PHE A 77 -1.12 4.95 5.75
N GLY A 78 -2.19 5.71 5.95
CA GLY A 78 -3.23 5.93 4.93
C GLY A 78 -2.66 6.55 3.63
N ILE A 79 -1.79 7.55 3.76
CA ILE A 79 -1.11 8.18 2.62
C ILE A 79 -0.22 7.17 1.89
N LEU A 80 0.59 6.40 2.63
CA LEU A 80 1.47 5.40 2.04
C LEU A 80 0.68 4.32 1.27
N VAL A 81 -0.38 3.79 1.89
CA VAL A 81 -1.25 2.80 1.25
C VAL A 81 -1.88 3.38 -0.02
N LEU A 82 -2.44 4.59 0.05
CA LEU A 82 -3.09 5.22 -1.11
C LEU A 82 -2.10 5.40 -2.27
N ILE A 83 -0.90 5.89 -2.01
CA ILE A 83 0.13 6.05 -3.05
C ILE A 83 0.51 4.69 -3.64
N VAL A 84 0.80 3.69 -2.81
CA VAL A 84 1.23 2.36 -3.30
C VAL A 84 0.14 1.65 -4.09
N VAL A 85 -1.12 1.81 -3.72
CA VAL A 85 -2.26 1.25 -4.47
C VAL A 85 -2.36 1.89 -5.86
N GLU A 86 -2.24 3.21 -5.97
CA GLU A 86 -2.26 3.90 -7.27
C GLU A 86 -1.09 3.45 -8.16
N VAL A 87 0.10 3.26 -7.56
CA VAL A 87 1.26 2.71 -8.28
C VAL A 87 1.00 1.28 -8.74
N GLY A 88 0.35 0.47 -7.90
CA GLY A 88 -0.03 -0.90 -8.25
C GLY A 88 -0.94 -0.97 -9.48
N LEU A 89 -1.91 -0.06 -9.60
CA LEU A 89 -2.85 -0.04 -10.74
C LEU A 89 -2.19 0.23 -12.09
N ILE A 90 -1.04 0.91 -12.08
CA ILE A 90 -0.25 1.19 -13.29
C ILE A 90 0.95 0.24 -13.45
N THR A 91 1.29 -0.56 -12.44
CA THR A 91 2.44 -1.46 -12.48
C THR A 91 2.08 -2.78 -13.18
N PRO A 92 2.88 -3.27 -14.16
CA PRO A 92 2.69 -4.59 -14.76
C PRO A 92 2.81 -5.71 -13.70
N PRO A 93 1.86 -6.66 -13.64
CA PRO A 93 1.72 -7.71 -14.67
C PRO A 93 0.39 -7.68 -15.41
N VAL A 94 -0.69 -7.21 -14.76
CA VAL A 94 -1.97 -6.89 -15.38
C VAL A 94 -2.08 -5.37 -15.52
N GLY A 95 -1.79 -4.63 -14.44
CA GLY A 95 -1.80 -3.15 -14.42
C GLY A 95 -3.12 -2.65 -14.96
N LEU A 96 -4.20 -2.83 -14.19
CA LEU A 96 -5.59 -2.70 -14.65
C LEU A 96 -5.81 -1.46 -15.53
N ASN A 97 -5.26 -0.31 -15.13
CA ASN A 97 -5.36 0.93 -15.89
C ASN A 97 -4.65 0.83 -17.26
N LEU A 98 -3.45 0.25 -17.31
CA LEU A 98 -2.73 0.00 -18.57
C LEU A 98 -3.39 -1.08 -19.43
N PHE A 99 -3.98 -2.10 -18.83
CA PHE A 99 -4.72 -3.13 -19.55
C PHE A 99 -5.95 -2.53 -20.23
N VAL A 100 -6.72 -1.69 -19.52
CA VAL A 100 -7.88 -0.98 -20.10
C VAL A 100 -7.44 -0.04 -21.22
N ILE A 101 -6.34 0.72 -21.04
CA ILE A 101 -5.83 1.64 -22.07
C ILE A 101 -5.40 0.87 -23.34
N ASN A 102 -4.62 -0.20 -23.22
CA ASN A 102 -4.21 -1.02 -24.38
C ASN A 102 -5.40 -1.76 -25.01
N ALA A 103 -6.48 -2.03 -24.27
CA ALA A 103 -7.69 -2.60 -24.85
C ALA A 103 -8.46 -1.58 -25.71
N MET A 104 -8.39 -0.29 -25.36
CA MET A 104 -8.99 0.82 -26.11
C MET A 104 -8.14 1.24 -27.31
N ASP A 105 -6.82 1.33 -27.14
CA ASP A 105 -5.88 1.61 -28.23
C ASP A 105 -5.19 0.34 -28.72
N ARG A 106 -5.69 -0.19 -29.84
CA ARG A 106 -5.15 -1.39 -30.50
C ARG A 106 -3.98 -1.09 -31.45
N GLN A 107 -3.62 0.18 -31.65
CA GLN A 107 -2.56 0.57 -32.60
C GLN A 107 -1.18 0.50 -31.94
N THR A 108 -1.12 0.80 -30.64
CA THR A 108 0.13 0.79 -29.86
C THR A 108 0.40 -0.60 -29.27
N PRO A 109 1.58 -1.20 -29.48
CA PRO A 109 1.94 -2.46 -28.84
C PRO A 109 2.02 -2.30 -27.31
N ALA A 110 1.41 -3.22 -26.57
CA ALA A 110 1.40 -3.19 -25.09
C ALA A 110 2.80 -3.07 -24.46
N VAL A 111 3.83 -3.63 -25.12
CA VAL A 111 5.23 -3.57 -24.68
C VAL A 111 5.79 -2.13 -24.68
N GLU A 112 5.38 -1.29 -25.63
CA GLU A 112 5.81 0.12 -25.68
C GLU A 112 5.15 0.92 -24.56
N THR A 113 3.85 0.70 -24.32
CA THR A 113 3.11 1.29 -23.21
C THR A 113 3.74 0.90 -21.86
N TYR A 114 4.08 -0.37 -21.66
CA TYR A 114 4.70 -0.84 -20.42
C TYR A 114 6.11 -0.25 -20.19
N LYS A 115 6.90 -0.06 -21.25
CA LYS A 115 8.20 0.61 -21.15
C LYS A 115 8.07 2.07 -20.70
N ALA A 116 7.11 2.81 -21.26
CA ALA A 116 6.88 4.20 -20.89
C ALA A 116 6.44 4.33 -19.43
N VAL A 117 5.58 3.42 -18.97
CA VAL A 117 5.04 3.45 -17.60
C VAL A 117 6.08 3.01 -16.56
N GLY A 118 7.05 2.17 -16.95
CA GLY A 118 8.16 1.80 -16.08
C GLY A 118 8.92 3.00 -15.52
N PHE A 119 9.03 4.11 -16.27
CA PHE A 119 9.63 5.34 -15.77
C PHE A 119 8.77 6.01 -14.68
N PHE A 120 7.45 6.07 -14.87
CA PHE A 120 6.52 6.58 -13.87
C PHE A 120 6.55 5.76 -12.57
N VAL A 121 6.47 4.43 -12.68
CA VAL A 121 6.55 3.53 -11.53
C VAL A 121 7.87 3.72 -10.77
N ALA A 122 8.99 3.88 -11.48
CA ALA A 122 10.28 4.16 -10.83
C ALA A 122 10.26 5.48 -10.05
N THR A 123 9.69 6.56 -10.61
CA THR A 123 9.58 7.84 -9.90
C THR A 123 8.68 7.75 -8.66
N ASP A 124 7.58 7.00 -8.72
CA ASP A 124 6.70 6.82 -7.58
C ASP A 124 7.31 5.93 -6.49
N LEU A 125 8.06 4.88 -6.85
CA LEU A 125 8.80 4.08 -5.86
C LEU A 125 9.84 4.92 -5.13
N ILE A 126 10.55 5.81 -5.83
CA ILE A 126 11.48 6.78 -5.22
C ILE A 126 10.72 7.70 -4.26
N ARG A 127 9.57 8.23 -4.69
CA ARG A 127 8.72 9.07 -3.84
C ARG A 127 8.29 8.32 -2.58
N VAL A 128 7.79 7.09 -2.69
CA VAL A 128 7.40 6.25 -1.54
C VAL A 128 8.58 6.04 -0.60
N ALA A 129 9.77 5.71 -1.10
CA ALA A 129 10.96 5.54 -0.28
C ALA A 129 11.33 6.82 0.50
N ILE A 130 11.20 7.99 -0.13
CA ILE A 130 11.42 9.29 0.52
C ILE A 130 10.38 9.51 1.64
N LEU A 131 9.10 9.25 1.38
CA LEU A 131 8.02 9.45 2.38
C LEU A 131 8.08 8.46 3.54
N ILE A 132 8.62 7.25 3.32
CA ILE A 132 8.88 6.28 4.38
C ILE A 132 10.04 6.76 5.26
N THR A 133 11.11 7.28 4.65
CA THR A 133 12.32 7.71 5.37
C THR A 133 12.10 9.04 6.10
N PHE A 134 11.30 9.93 5.52
CA PHE A 134 11.02 11.26 6.05
C PHE A 134 9.51 11.46 6.24
N PRO A 135 8.90 10.81 7.25
CA PRO A 135 7.47 10.96 7.54
C PRO A 135 7.09 12.42 7.81
N ALA A 136 8.03 13.23 8.31
CA ALA A 136 7.87 14.67 8.48
C ALA A 136 7.36 15.38 7.22
N ILE A 137 7.74 14.93 6.00
CA ILE A 137 7.26 15.54 4.75
C ILE A 137 5.75 15.35 4.58
N THR A 138 5.23 14.17 4.95
CA THR A 138 3.79 13.88 4.88
C THR A 138 2.99 14.62 5.96
N LEU A 139 3.62 14.87 7.11
CA LEU A 139 2.96 15.41 8.30
C LEU A 139 3.16 16.91 8.47
N PHE A 140 4.05 17.54 7.70
CA PHE A 140 4.43 18.95 7.83
C PHE A 140 3.24 19.91 7.69
N LEU A 141 2.25 19.57 6.86
CA LEU A 141 1.08 20.42 6.60
C LEU A 141 -0.08 20.17 7.57
N LEU A 142 0.00 19.13 8.42
CA LEU A 142 -1.05 18.85 9.40
C LEU A 142 -0.91 19.81 10.59
N PRO A 143 -1.99 20.50 11.00
CA PRO A 143 -1.97 21.30 12.22
C PRO A 143 -1.70 20.38 13.41
N GLN A 144 -0.83 20.83 14.31
CA GLN A 144 -0.39 20.09 15.50
C GLN A 144 -1.41 20.14 16.62
#